data_AF-A0A1S2Z6W3-F1
#
_entry.id   AF-A0A1S2Z6W3-F1
#
_cell.length_a   1.000
_cell.length_b   1.000
_cell.length_c   1.000
_cell.angle_alpha   90.00
_cell.angle_beta   90.00
_cell.angle_gamma   90.00
#
_symmetry.space_group_name_H-M   'P 1'
#
loop_
_entity.id
_entity.type
_entity.pdbx_description
1 polymer ?
#
loop_
_entity_poly.entity_id
_entity_poly.type
_entity_poly.pdbx_seq_one_letter_code
_entity_poly.pdbx_strand_id
1 'polypeptide(L)'
;MEVASDVHSWDELIPDTLGVIFAKLSIQERLTVIPRVCKSWARAVTGPYCWQEIDIDDWSSFCEPQHIERMVEMLITRSSGSLRKLSVSGLQTERIFNFIAENAGSLRNLRMIRCNMSNHVVEKMSGRLSRISVLDLSYCMQIGDEGIKIIGKNCKQLEVFCRNMHPLDTSGQPLDDAEAFAIATNMPKLRHLEMAYHLISNDGVHQILSSCMKLEHLDLRGCWGVQLDNMSLNQKFPNLKILGPHVLGWDDSSDISDSSSDYVDSDMDEYDDESDDDMWYDGIRIEGLELRVRVYVGIEDAGMHWPASP
;
A
#
# COMPACT_ATOMS: atom_id res chain seq x y z
N MET A 1 40.85 25.33 -37.67
CA MET A 1 40.59 25.11 -36.24
C MET A 1 39.25 24.41 -36.16
N GLU A 2 39.26 23.08 -36.19
CA GLU A 2 38.06 22.30 -35.90
C GLU A 2 37.93 22.25 -34.38
N VAL A 3 36.87 22.87 -33.87
CA VAL A 3 36.44 22.66 -32.49
C VAL A 3 35.91 21.24 -32.45
N ALA A 4 36.71 20.31 -31.93
CA ALA A 4 36.23 18.98 -31.58
C ALA A 4 35.06 19.19 -30.60
N SER A 5 33.84 19.02 -31.09
CA SER A 5 32.69 18.89 -30.22
C SER A 5 32.95 17.63 -29.39
N ASP A 6 33.19 17.79 -28.10
CA ASP A 6 33.16 16.70 -27.12
C ASP A 6 31.73 16.13 -27.09
N VAL A 7 31.36 15.38 -28.12
CA VAL A 7 30.13 14.59 -28.14
C VAL A 7 30.43 13.39 -27.28
N HIS A 8 30.11 13.49 -25.99
CA HIS A 8 30.21 12.35 -25.10
C HIS A 8 29.27 11.25 -25.60
N SER A 9 29.83 10.12 -26.04
CA SER A 9 29.09 8.94 -26.46
C SER A 9 28.40 8.30 -25.25
N TRP A 10 27.20 8.77 -24.90
CA TRP A 10 26.42 8.25 -23.78
C TRP A 10 26.07 6.76 -23.94
N ASP A 11 26.17 6.20 -25.14
CA ASP A 11 26.00 4.77 -25.44
C ASP A 11 27.23 3.91 -25.11
N GLU A 12 28.41 4.52 -24.90
CA GLU A 12 29.65 3.86 -24.48
C GLU A 12 29.76 3.72 -22.95
N LEU A 13 28.82 4.29 -22.18
CA LEU A 13 28.73 4.06 -20.75
C LEU A 13 28.55 2.57 -20.46
N ILE A 14 29.20 2.09 -19.40
CA ILE A 14 29.03 0.71 -18.97
C ILE A 14 27.54 0.44 -18.62
N PRO A 15 26.99 -0.74 -18.97
CA PRO A 15 25.57 -1.05 -18.78
C PRO A 15 25.08 -0.84 -17.33
N ASP A 16 25.95 -1.06 -16.35
CA ASP A 16 25.65 -0.90 -14.93
C ASP A 16 25.38 0.57 -14.59
N THR A 17 26.19 1.50 -15.11
CA THR A 17 26.00 2.95 -14.93
C THR A 17 24.72 3.42 -15.61
N LEU A 18 24.47 2.97 -16.84
CA LEU A 18 23.21 3.22 -17.53
C LEU A 18 22.03 2.69 -16.72
N GLY A 19 22.15 1.51 -16.13
CA GLY A 19 21.09 0.92 -15.34
C GLY A 19 20.74 1.71 -14.09
N VAL A 20 21.74 2.26 -13.40
CA VAL A 20 21.53 3.15 -12.25
C VAL A 20 20.87 4.48 -12.67
N ILE A 21 21.21 5.00 -13.86
CA ILE A 21 20.56 6.19 -14.42
C ILE A 21 19.10 5.89 -14.76
N PHE A 22 18.84 4.80 -15.49
CA PHE A 22 17.48 4.42 -15.89
C PHE A 22 16.58 4.07 -14.72
N ALA A 23 17.14 3.59 -13.59
CA ALA A 23 16.40 3.37 -12.35
C ALA A 23 15.79 4.66 -11.77
N LYS A 24 16.25 5.85 -12.19
CA LYS A 24 15.65 7.14 -11.83
C LYS A 24 14.42 7.51 -12.66
N LEU A 25 14.16 6.77 -13.73
CA LEU A 25 13.00 6.97 -14.60
C LEU A 25 11.82 6.13 -14.13
N SER A 26 10.62 6.52 -14.56
CA SER A 26 9.42 5.73 -14.31
C SER A 26 9.56 4.32 -14.91
N ILE A 27 8.83 3.35 -14.35
CA ILE A 27 8.80 1.99 -14.92
C ILE A 27 8.28 2.03 -16.36
N GLN A 28 7.31 2.90 -16.64
CA GLN A 28 6.77 3.07 -17.98
C GLN A 28 7.85 3.49 -18.98
N GLU A 29 8.68 4.49 -18.66
CA GLU A 29 9.79 4.92 -19.52
C GLU A 29 10.85 3.84 -19.70
N ARG A 30 11.20 3.12 -18.61
CA ARG A 30 12.12 1.98 -18.65
C ARG A 30 11.64 0.88 -19.61
N LEU A 31 10.33 0.65 -19.66
CA LEU A 31 9.74 -0.38 -20.51
C LEU A 31 9.49 0.05 -21.96
N THR A 32 9.21 1.33 -22.21
CA THR A 32 8.69 1.79 -23.52
C THR A 32 9.65 2.72 -24.27
N VAL A 33 10.33 3.61 -23.56
CA VAL A 33 11.17 4.67 -24.17
C VAL A 33 12.61 4.20 -24.29
N ILE A 34 13.20 3.76 -23.17
CA ILE A 34 14.62 3.40 -23.11
C ILE A 34 15.02 2.30 -24.13
N PRO A 35 14.24 1.22 -24.32
CA PRO A 35 14.58 0.21 -25.33
C PRO A 35 14.56 0.72 -26.77
N ARG A 36 13.90 1.86 -27.04
CA ARG A 36 13.76 2.44 -28.38
C ARG A 36 14.86 3.45 -28.72
N VAL A 37 15.66 3.89 -27.75
CA VAL A 37 16.72 4.89 -27.97
C VAL A 37 17.85 4.30 -28.82
N CYS A 38 18.47 3.21 -28.36
CA CYS A 38 19.50 2.49 -29.11
C CYS A 38 19.67 1.05 -28.59
N LYS A 39 20.41 0.21 -29.33
CA LYS A 39 20.68 -1.19 -28.94
C LYS A 39 21.43 -1.32 -27.61
N SER A 40 22.35 -0.38 -27.32
CA SER A 40 23.11 -0.36 -26.07
C SER A 40 22.17 -0.15 -24.87
N TRP A 41 21.29 0.85 -24.95
CA TRP A 41 20.32 1.17 -23.92
C TRP A 41 19.27 0.07 -23.74
N ALA A 42 18.80 -0.53 -24.85
CA ALA A 42 17.91 -1.69 -24.80
C ALA A 42 18.53 -2.87 -24.05
N ARG A 43 19.82 -3.15 -24.25
CA ARG A 43 20.55 -4.19 -23.51
C ARG A 43 20.72 -3.80 -22.04
N ALA A 44 21.13 -2.58 -21.76
CA ALA A 44 21.33 -2.10 -20.39
C ALA A 44 20.03 -2.17 -19.56
N VAL A 45 18.89 -1.78 -20.13
CA VAL A 45 17.60 -1.82 -19.42
C VAL A 45 17.06 -3.23 -19.20
N THR A 46 17.52 -4.23 -19.96
CA THR A 46 17.21 -5.64 -19.65
C THR A 46 18.04 -6.20 -18.48
N GLY A 47 19.09 -5.49 -18.07
CA GLY A 47 19.96 -5.89 -16.96
C GLY A 47 19.38 -5.60 -15.57
N PRO A 48 19.97 -6.19 -14.51
CA PRO A 48 19.40 -6.23 -13.17
C PRO A 48 19.31 -4.87 -12.47
N TYR A 49 20.24 -3.95 -12.76
CA TYR A 49 20.36 -2.69 -12.04
C TYR A 49 19.16 -1.76 -12.22
N CYS A 50 18.44 -1.86 -13.34
CA CYS A 50 17.22 -1.09 -13.58
C CYS A 50 16.01 -1.57 -12.75
N TRP A 51 16.10 -2.77 -12.16
CA TRP A 51 14.97 -3.49 -11.57
C TRP A 51 15.23 -3.90 -10.11
N GLN A 52 16.13 -3.19 -9.42
CA GLN A 52 16.31 -3.35 -7.98
C GLN A 52 15.11 -2.81 -7.19
N GLU A 53 14.36 -1.88 -7.77
CA GLU A 53 13.15 -1.31 -7.19
C GLU A 53 12.03 -1.31 -8.24
N ILE A 54 10.96 -2.03 -7.90
CA ILE A 54 9.74 -2.17 -8.70
C ILE A 54 8.59 -1.62 -7.88
N ASP A 55 7.91 -0.61 -8.43
CA ASP A 55 6.73 0.01 -7.84
C ASP A 55 5.67 0.15 -8.93
N ILE A 56 4.70 -0.76 -8.92
CA ILE A 56 3.61 -0.83 -9.88
C ILE A 56 2.24 -0.79 -9.18
N ASP A 57 2.19 -0.35 -7.92
CA ASP A 57 0.98 -0.37 -7.10
C ASP A 57 -0.18 0.39 -7.76
N ASP A 58 0.07 1.63 -8.17
CA ASP A 58 -0.91 2.46 -8.89
C ASP A 58 -1.40 1.76 -10.17
N TRP A 59 -0.51 1.22 -11.00
CA TRP A 59 -0.90 0.53 -12.24
C TRP A 59 -1.71 -0.74 -11.96
N SER A 60 -1.22 -1.57 -11.04
CA SER A 60 -1.83 -2.86 -10.68
C SER A 60 -3.24 -2.69 -10.09
N SER A 61 -3.54 -1.54 -9.50
CA SER A 61 -4.88 -1.20 -8.98
C SER A 61 -5.97 -1.12 -10.06
N PHE A 62 -5.60 -0.95 -11.33
CA PHE A 62 -6.53 -0.81 -12.48
C PHE A 62 -6.43 -1.97 -13.47
N CYS A 63 -5.73 -3.04 -13.09
CA CYS A 63 -5.43 -4.12 -14.00
C CYS A 63 -6.06 -5.44 -13.55
N GLU A 64 -6.37 -6.27 -14.54
CA GLU A 64 -6.79 -7.65 -14.28
C GLU A 64 -5.64 -8.45 -13.63
N PRO A 65 -5.94 -9.31 -12.64
CA PRO A 65 -4.93 -10.08 -11.90
C PRO A 65 -3.94 -10.83 -12.78
N GLN A 66 -4.39 -11.43 -13.90
CA GLN A 66 -3.49 -12.21 -14.76
C GLN A 66 -2.43 -11.32 -15.44
N HIS A 67 -2.77 -10.08 -15.78
CA HIS A 67 -1.82 -9.13 -16.36
C HIS A 67 -0.82 -8.65 -15.31
N ILE A 68 -1.27 -8.42 -14.08
CA ILE A 68 -0.41 -8.04 -12.96
C ILE A 68 0.61 -9.14 -12.70
N GLU A 69 0.17 -10.39 -12.61
CA GLU A 69 1.05 -11.54 -12.35
C GLU A 69 2.13 -11.67 -13.44
N ARG A 70 1.77 -11.61 -14.71
CA ARG A 70 2.75 -11.67 -15.82
C ARG A 70 3.75 -10.51 -15.77
N MET A 71 3.27 -9.31 -15.48
CA MET A 71 4.14 -8.12 -15.32
C MET A 71 5.12 -8.33 -14.17
N VAL A 72 4.65 -8.77 -13.01
CA VAL A 72 5.51 -9.06 -11.85
C VAL A 72 6.55 -10.12 -12.19
N GLU A 73 6.16 -11.22 -12.83
CA GLU A 73 7.11 -12.28 -13.23
C GLU A 73 8.19 -11.77 -14.17
N MET A 74 7.79 -11.02 -15.20
CA MET A 74 8.72 -10.42 -16.15
C MET A 74 9.71 -9.47 -15.43
N LEU A 75 9.22 -8.57 -14.58
CA LEU A 75 10.06 -7.56 -13.93
C LEU A 75 11.00 -8.18 -12.88
N ILE A 76 10.52 -9.14 -12.07
CA ILE A 76 11.35 -9.87 -11.12
C ILE A 76 12.41 -10.69 -11.85
N THR A 77 12.07 -11.34 -12.97
CA THR A 77 13.05 -12.08 -13.78
C THR A 77 14.18 -11.16 -14.25
N ARG A 78 13.85 -9.94 -14.71
CA ARG A 78 14.87 -8.96 -15.11
C ARG A 78 15.77 -8.52 -13.96
N SER A 79 15.26 -8.48 -12.72
CA SER A 79 16.06 -8.15 -11.54
C SER A 79 17.18 -9.15 -11.25
N SER A 80 17.10 -10.38 -11.78
CA SER A 80 18.10 -11.45 -11.60
C SER A 80 18.53 -11.63 -10.13
N GLY A 81 17.57 -11.65 -9.19
CA GLY A 81 17.82 -11.84 -7.76
C GLY A 81 18.33 -10.61 -7.00
N SER A 82 18.47 -9.46 -7.68
CA SER A 82 18.92 -8.21 -7.07
C SER A 82 17.79 -7.31 -6.56
N LEU A 83 16.53 -7.75 -6.65
CA LEU A 83 15.35 -7.01 -6.20
C LEU A 83 15.41 -6.67 -4.71
N ARG A 84 15.22 -5.39 -4.38
CA ARG A 84 15.25 -4.83 -3.02
C ARG A 84 13.91 -4.26 -2.58
N LYS A 85 13.15 -3.68 -3.50
CA LYS A 85 11.81 -3.13 -3.27
C LYS A 85 10.81 -3.68 -4.29
N LEU A 86 9.69 -4.21 -3.81
CA LEU A 86 8.53 -4.55 -4.63
C LEU A 86 7.28 -3.92 -4.01
N SER A 87 6.50 -3.20 -4.82
CA SER A 87 5.20 -2.65 -4.44
C SER A 87 4.19 -2.97 -5.53
N VAL A 88 3.14 -3.71 -5.16
CA VAL A 88 2.11 -4.23 -6.07
C VAL A 88 0.80 -4.45 -5.30
N SER A 89 -0.33 -4.22 -5.97
CA SER A 89 -1.66 -4.51 -5.47
C SER A 89 -2.29 -5.70 -6.19
N GLY A 90 -3.20 -6.42 -5.51
CA GLY A 90 -4.19 -7.25 -6.19
C GLY A 90 -3.72 -8.62 -6.69
N LEU A 91 -2.60 -9.16 -6.21
CA LEU A 91 -2.16 -10.52 -6.56
C LEU A 91 -3.09 -11.59 -5.96
N GLN A 92 -3.44 -12.61 -6.73
CA GLN A 92 -4.53 -13.54 -6.36
C GLN A 92 -4.09 -15.01 -6.17
N THR A 93 -2.97 -15.45 -6.76
CA THR A 93 -2.60 -16.88 -6.79
C THR A 93 -1.42 -17.25 -5.88
N GLU A 94 -1.47 -18.45 -5.29
CA GLU A 94 -0.33 -19.00 -4.54
C GLU A 94 0.95 -19.13 -5.40
N ARG A 95 0.77 -19.35 -6.71
CA ARG A 95 1.88 -19.48 -7.67
C ARG A 95 2.75 -18.23 -7.70
N ILE A 96 2.15 -17.04 -7.81
CA ILE A 96 2.92 -15.79 -7.88
C ILE A 96 3.62 -15.49 -6.56
N PHE A 97 3.01 -15.80 -5.42
CA PHE A 97 3.62 -15.62 -4.10
C PHE A 97 4.85 -16.51 -3.91
N ASN A 98 4.77 -17.77 -4.32
CA ASN A 98 5.91 -18.69 -4.31
C ASN A 98 7.01 -18.21 -5.26
N PHE A 99 6.63 -17.75 -6.47
CA PHE A 99 7.59 -17.20 -7.43
C PHE A 99 8.36 -16.00 -6.86
N ILE A 100 7.68 -15.06 -6.19
CA ILE A 100 8.32 -13.93 -5.50
C ILE A 100 9.31 -14.45 -4.45
N ALA A 101 8.89 -15.39 -3.60
CA ALA A 101 9.73 -15.93 -2.53
C ALA A 101 10.99 -16.64 -3.04
N GLU A 102 10.91 -17.30 -4.20
CA GLU A 102 12.02 -18.03 -4.81
C GLU A 102 13.01 -17.12 -5.54
N ASN A 103 12.54 -16.02 -6.14
CA ASN A 103 13.34 -15.18 -7.02
C ASN A 103 13.77 -13.84 -6.40
N ALA A 104 13.25 -13.49 -5.22
CA ALA A 104 13.44 -12.17 -4.60
C ALA A 104 14.03 -12.20 -3.17
N GLY A 105 14.96 -13.12 -2.90
CA GLY A 105 15.61 -13.26 -1.57
C GLY A 105 16.44 -12.04 -1.09
N SER A 106 16.66 -11.04 -1.95
CA SER A 106 17.32 -9.77 -1.60
C SER A 106 16.35 -8.68 -1.12
N LEU A 107 15.04 -8.96 -1.09
CA LEU A 107 14.01 -8.00 -0.71
C LEU A 107 14.21 -7.45 0.70
N ARG A 108 13.99 -6.14 0.82
CA ARG A 108 13.98 -5.39 2.08
C ARG A 108 12.66 -4.66 2.27
N ASN A 109 12.03 -4.25 1.18
CA ASN A 109 10.74 -3.56 1.19
C ASN A 109 9.76 -4.33 0.30
N LEU A 110 8.71 -4.86 0.91
CA LEU A 110 7.67 -5.61 0.22
C LEU A 110 6.31 -5.02 0.57
N ARG A 111 5.62 -4.48 -0.42
CA ARG A 111 4.23 -4.03 -0.29
C ARG A 111 3.36 -4.85 -1.22
N MET A 112 2.40 -5.54 -0.63
CA MET A 112 1.49 -6.47 -1.28
C MET A 112 0.09 -6.17 -0.78
N ILE A 113 -0.50 -5.12 -1.33
CA ILE A 113 -1.75 -4.53 -0.86
C ILE A 113 -2.93 -5.23 -1.55
N ARG A 114 -4.05 -5.46 -0.86
CA ARG A 114 -5.25 -6.15 -1.43
C ARG A 114 -4.91 -7.50 -2.10
N CYS A 115 -3.91 -8.21 -1.59
CA CYS A 115 -3.51 -9.51 -2.12
C CYS A 115 -4.27 -10.64 -1.43
N ASN A 116 -4.60 -11.70 -2.17
CA ASN A 116 -5.28 -12.88 -1.64
C ASN A 116 -4.30 -13.86 -0.98
N MET A 117 -3.56 -13.37 0.01
CA MET A 117 -2.53 -14.12 0.70
C MET A 117 -3.09 -14.74 1.99
N SER A 118 -2.94 -16.05 2.15
CA SER A 118 -3.38 -16.77 3.36
C SER A 118 -2.22 -17.08 4.31
N ASN A 119 -2.53 -17.45 5.56
CA ASN A 119 -1.53 -17.89 6.55
C ASN A 119 -0.62 -19.03 6.01
N HIS A 120 -1.15 -19.95 5.22
CA HIS A 120 -0.38 -21.05 4.61
C HIS A 120 0.63 -20.54 3.57
N VAL A 121 0.26 -19.54 2.76
CA VAL A 121 1.20 -18.90 1.82
C VAL A 121 2.31 -18.21 2.58
N VAL A 122 1.96 -17.46 3.64
CA VAL A 122 2.91 -16.78 4.52
C VAL A 122 3.93 -17.76 5.13
N GLU A 123 3.46 -18.92 5.59
CA GLU A 123 4.32 -19.99 6.12
C GLU A 123 5.39 -20.42 5.12
N LYS A 124 5.01 -20.65 3.86
CA LYS A 124 5.94 -21.06 2.80
C LYS A 124 6.94 -19.99 2.42
N MET A 125 6.51 -18.73 2.33
CA MET A 125 7.35 -17.65 1.80
C MET A 125 8.24 -16.98 2.85
N SER A 126 7.76 -16.85 4.10
CA SER A 126 8.38 -15.97 5.11
C SER A 126 9.82 -16.36 5.46
N GLY A 127 10.18 -17.64 5.44
CA GLY A 127 11.56 -18.10 5.68
C GLY A 127 12.57 -17.58 4.63
N ARG A 128 12.12 -17.37 3.39
CA ARG A 128 12.97 -16.85 2.29
C ARG A 128 13.08 -15.32 2.29
N LEU A 129 12.21 -14.65 3.03
CA LEU A 129 12.08 -13.20 3.08
C LEU A 129 12.59 -12.61 4.41
N SER A 130 13.55 -13.27 5.05
CA SER A 130 14.09 -12.90 6.37
C SER A 130 14.81 -11.54 6.43
N ARG A 131 15.12 -10.94 5.27
CA ARG A 131 15.78 -9.63 5.14
C ARG A 131 14.80 -8.46 5.05
N ILE A 132 13.49 -8.71 5.07
CA ILE A 132 12.47 -7.67 5.03
C ILE A 132 12.58 -6.78 6.27
N SER A 133 12.62 -5.47 6.01
CA SER A 133 12.55 -4.40 7.01
C SER A 133 11.26 -3.58 6.90
N VAL A 134 10.63 -3.56 5.71
CA VAL A 134 9.34 -2.90 5.46
C VAL A 134 8.39 -3.91 4.84
N LEU A 135 7.26 -4.15 5.49
CA LEU A 135 6.21 -5.04 5.00
C LEU A 135 4.84 -4.35 5.08
N ASP A 136 4.14 -4.32 3.96
CA ASP A 136 2.77 -3.84 3.88
C ASP A 136 1.87 -4.95 3.33
N LEU A 137 0.91 -5.36 4.16
CA LEU A 137 -0.11 -6.37 3.88
C LEU A 137 -1.51 -5.78 4.14
N SER A 138 -1.65 -4.47 3.93
CA SER A 138 -2.94 -3.79 4.06
C SER A 138 -3.98 -4.39 3.13
N TYR A 139 -5.19 -4.54 3.66
CA TYR A 139 -6.35 -5.11 2.97
C TYR A 139 -6.21 -6.57 2.53
N CYS A 140 -5.29 -7.34 3.12
CA CYS A 140 -5.15 -8.79 2.90
C CYS A 140 -5.98 -9.58 3.93
N MET A 141 -7.27 -9.83 3.63
CA MET A 141 -8.25 -10.37 4.59
C MET A 141 -8.00 -11.82 5.03
N GLN A 142 -7.24 -12.60 4.27
CA GLN A 142 -6.98 -14.01 4.57
C GLN A 142 -5.79 -14.23 5.53
N ILE A 143 -5.16 -13.14 5.98
CA ILE A 143 -4.09 -13.17 6.98
C ILE A 143 -4.68 -12.85 8.34
N GLY A 144 -4.51 -13.78 9.28
CA GLY A 144 -4.85 -13.58 10.69
C GLY A 144 -3.62 -13.53 11.60
N ASP A 145 -3.86 -13.62 12.90
CA ASP A 145 -2.87 -13.59 13.98
C ASP A 145 -1.76 -14.65 13.81
N GLU A 146 -2.09 -15.88 13.40
CA GLU A 146 -1.09 -16.92 13.17
C GLU A 146 -0.14 -16.56 12.01
N GLY A 147 -0.67 -15.98 10.92
CA GLY A 147 0.14 -15.49 9.81
C GLY A 147 1.08 -14.37 10.24
N ILE A 148 0.57 -13.42 11.02
CA ILE A 148 1.37 -12.33 11.61
C ILE A 148 2.47 -12.85 12.53
N LYS A 149 2.15 -13.84 13.37
CA LYS A 149 3.12 -14.51 14.24
C LYS A 149 4.22 -15.20 13.43
N ILE A 150 3.88 -15.89 12.35
CA ILE A 150 4.86 -16.51 11.43
C ILE A 150 5.76 -15.43 10.80
N ILE A 151 5.19 -14.33 10.33
CA ILE A 151 5.96 -13.19 9.79
C ILE A 151 6.94 -12.68 10.84
N GLY A 152 6.47 -12.38 12.05
CA GLY A 152 7.32 -11.88 13.12
C GLY A 152 8.39 -12.88 13.56
N LYS A 153 8.15 -14.19 13.43
CA LYS A 153 9.16 -15.23 13.69
C LYS A 153 10.26 -15.27 12.64
N ASN A 154 9.94 -15.08 11.36
CA ASN A 154 10.89 -15.25 10.27
C ASN A 154 11.54 -13.92 9.80
N CYS A 155 10.81 -12.81 9.86
CA CYS A 155 11.26 -11.48 9.43
C CYS A 155 11.82 -10.67 10.63
N LYS A 156 12.94 -11.11 11.21
CA LYS A 156 13.52 -10.52 12.44
C LYS A 156 14.13 -9.13 12.29
N GLN A 157 14.13 -8.58 11.08
CA GLN A 157 14.61 -7.23 10.76
C GLN A 157 13.47 -6.25 10.47
N LEU A 158 12.22 -6.66 10.70
CA LEU A 158 11.05 -5.83 10.43
C LEU A 158 11.03 -4.59 11.34
N GLU A 159 11.02 -3.42 10.72
CA GLU A 159 10.99 -2.10 11.37
C GLU A 159 9.71 -1.34 11.02
N VAL A 160 9.12 -1.60 9.86
CA VAL A 160 7.86 -1.01 9.40
C VAL A 160 6.89 -2.13 9.04
N PHE A 161 5.73 -2.15 9.69
CA PHE A 161 4.65 -3.08 9.38
C PHE A 161 3.35 -2.32 9.17
N CYS A 162 2.73 -2.50 8.01
CA CYS A 162 1.42 -1.93 7.69
C CYS A 162 0.41 -3.07 7.51
N ARG A 163 -0.62 -3.06 8.34
CA ARG A 163 -1.73 -4.02 8.32
C ARG A 163 -3.01 -3.22 8.56
N ASN A 164 -3.48 -2.52 7.53
CA ASN A 164 -4.75 -1.80 7.61
C ASN A 164 -5.90 -2.68 7.12
N MET A 165 -7.10 -2.50 7.69
CA MET A 165 -8.34 -3.18 7.30
C MET A 165 -9.30 -2.21 6.62
N HIS A 166 -10.30 -2.76 5.91
CA HIS A 166 -11.40 -1.94 5.40
C HIS A 166 -12.53 -1.88 6.46
N PRO A 167 -13.19 -0.73 6.67
CA PRO A 167 -14.31 -0.62 7.62
C PRO A 167 -15.43 -1.65 7.37
N LEU A 168 -15.69 -1.99 6.10
CA LEU A 168 -16.70 -2.99 5.74
C LEU A 168 -16.32 -4.41 6.17
N ASP A 169 -15.01 -4.72 6.24
CA ASP A 169 -14.53 -6.05 6.62
C ASP A 169 -14.55 -6.24 8.14
N THR A 170 -14.58 -5.15 8.91
CA THR A 170 -14.64 -5.17 10.38
C THR A 170 -16.01 -4.80 10.94
N SER A 171 -16.92 -4.31 10.12
CA SER A 171 -18.27 -3.94 10.55
C SER A 171 -19.01 -5.10 11.21
N GLY A 172 -19.53 -4.86 12.42
CA GLY A 172 -20.37 -5.81 13.18
C GLY A 172 -19.63 -6.99 13.82
N GLN A 173 -18.29 -7.05 13.71
CA GLN A 173 -17.49 -8.08 14.38
C GLN A 173 -17.10 -7.64 15.81
N PRO A 174 -16.84 -8.58 16.72
CA PRO A 174 -16.40 -8.26 18.09
C PRO A 174 -14.96 -7.71 18.10
N LEU A 175 -14.58 -7.09 19.23
CA LEU A 175 -13.18 -6.74 19.48
C LEU A 175 -12.32 -8.01 19.56
N ASP A 176 -11.13 -7.95 18.98
CA ASP A 176 -10.14 -9.02 18.95
C ASP A 176 -8.71 -8.45 18.96
N ASP A 177 -7.98 -8.73 20.05
CA ASP A 177 -6.59 -8.32 20.25
C ASP A 177 -5.56 -9.36 19.77
N ALA A 178 -5.99 -10.48 19.18
CA ALA A 178 -5.10 -11.57 18.79
C ALA A 178 -3.96 -11.12 17.86
N GLU A 179 -4.27 -10.32 16.83
CA GLU A 179 -3.24 -9.77 15.93
C GLU A 179 -2.29 -8.80 16.66
N ALA A 180 -2.83 -7.94 17.53
CA ALA A 180 -2.02 -7.00 18.32
C ALA A 180 -1.04 -7.75 19.25
N PHE A 181 -1.49 -8.82 19.89
CA PHE A 181 -0.65 -9.67 20.73
C PHE A 181 0.40 -10.44 19.91
N ALA A 182 0.04 -10.91 18.71
CA ALA A 182 0.99 -11.56 17.80
C ALA A 182 2.11 -10.59 17.39
N ILE A 183 1.77 -9.34 17.05
CA ILE A 183 2.74 -8.28 16.72
C ILE A 183 3.64 -8.00 17.92
N ALA A 184 3.05 -7.69 19.07
CA ALA A 184 3.76 -7.36 20.29
C ALA A 184 4.79 -8.44 20.68
N THR A 185 4.38 -9.71 20.60
CA THR A 185 5.22 -10.85 20.99
C THR A 185 6.36 -11.11 20.01
N ASN A 186 6.16 -10.89 18.71
CA ASN A 186 7.08 -11.39 17.68
C ASN A 186 7.88 -10.30 16.96
N MET A 187 7.51 -9.01 17.08
CA MET A 187 8.07 -7.89 16.32
C MET A 187 8.61 -6.74 17.20
N PRO A 188 9.51 -6.99 18.18
CA PRO A 188 9.96 -5.98 19.15
C PRO A 188 10.83 -4.85 18.56
N LYS A 189 11.24 -4.95 17.29
CA LYS A 189 12.07 -3.94 16.59
C LYS A 189 11.27 -2.91 15.81
N LEU A 190 9.94 -3.01 15.79
CA LEU A 190 9.09 -2.08 15.06
C LEU A 190 9.34 -0.63 15.51
N ARG A 191 9.42 0.24 14.50
CA ARG A 191 9.54 1.69 14.58
C ARG A 191 8.28 2.36 14.02
N HIS A 192 7.62 1.71 13.06
CA HIS A 192 6.38 2.18 12.46
C HIS A 192 5.39 1.03 12.36
N LEU A 193 4.20 1.24 12.91
CA LEU A 193 3.09 0.29 12.84
C LEU A 193 1.84 1.00 12.36
N GLU A 194 1.15 0.43 11.37
CA GLU A 194 -0.18 0.84 10.98
C GLU A 194 -1.16 -0.32 11.17
N MET A 195 -2.20 -0.06 11.94
CA MET A 195 -3.30 -0.98 12.21
C MET A 195 -4.65 -0.27 12.11
N ALA A 196 -4.82 0.59 11.10
CA ALA A 196 -6.06 1.32 10.91
C ALA A 196 -7.25 0.37 10.67
N TYR A 197 -8.41 0.75 11.22
CA TYR A 197 -9.69 0.05 11.15
C TYR A 197 -9.70 -1.36 11.75
N HIS A 198 -8.71 -1.70 12.57
CA HIS A 198 -8.75 -2.93 13.37
C HIS A 198 -9.70 -2.80 14.56
N LEU A 199 -10.28 -3.93 14.96
CA LEU A 199 -11.16 -4.03 16.13
C LEU A 199 -10.37 -4.38 17.39
N ILE A 200 -9.37 -3.56 17.72
CA ILE A 200 -8.54 -3.79 18.91
C ILE A 200 -9.03 -2.95 20.10
N SER A 201 -8.69 -3.42 21.29
CA SER A 201 -8.97 -2.74 22.56
C SER A 201 -7.75 -1.97 23.08
N ASN A 202 -7.94 -1.30 24.22
CA ASN A 202 -6.84 -0.69 24.95
C ASN A 202 -5.76 -1.70 25.37
N ASP A 203 -6.14 -2.94 25.68
CA ASP A 203 -5.19 -3.96 26.13
C ASP A 203 -4.26 -4.39 24.99
N GLY A 204 -4.80 -4.55 23.77
CA GLY A 204 -4.01 -4.82 22.56
C GLY A 204 -2.96 -3.73 22.29
N VAL A 205 -3.38 -2.46 22.34
CA VAL A 205 -2.47 -1.32 22.16
C VAL A 205 -1.43 -1.26 23.29
N HIS A 206 -1.83 -1.46 24.54
CA HIS A 206 -0.89 -1.49 25.67
C HIS A 206 0.16 -2.59 25.51
N GLN A 207 -0.22 -3.77 25.01
CA GLN A 207 0.70 -4.87 24.79
C GLN A 207 1.71 -4.58 23.67
N ILE A 208 1.26 -3.93 22.58
CA ILE A 208 2.15 -3.44 21.51
C ILE A 208 3.16 -2.45 22.09
N LEU A 209 2.69 -1.43 22.82
CA LEU A 209 3.54 -0.38 23.35
C LEU A 209 4.54 -0.89 24.39
N SER A 210 4.15 -1.86 25.21
CA SER A 210 5.05 -2.46 26.22
C SER A 210 6.16 -3.32 25.61
N SER A 211 5.92 -3.88 24.41
CA SER A 211 6.85 -4.80 23.76
C SER A 211 7.70 -4.12 22.67
N CYS A 212 7.12 -3.21 21.91
CA CYS A 212 7.75 -2.47 20.81
C CYS A 212 8.32 -1.12 21.29
N MET A 213 9.31 -1.17 22.18
CA MET A 213 9.85 0.04 22.84
C MET A 213 10.56 1.05 21.91
N LYS A 214 10.78 0.69 20.64
CA LYS A 214 11.38 1.57 19.62
C LYS A 214 10.35 2.20 18.69
N LEU A 215 9.06 2.04 18.98
CA LEU A 215 7.99 2.57 18.15
C LEU A 215 8.00 4.10 18.16
N GLU A 216 8.00 4.68 16.97
CA GLU A 216 8.02 6.12 16.71
C GLU A 216 6.72 6.56 16.01
N HIS A 217 6.04 5.65 15.32
CA HIS A 217 4.77 5.91 14.65
C HIS A 217 3.79 4.75 14.88
N LEU A 218 2.57 5.09 15.30
CA LEU A 218 1.46 4.16 15.49
C LEU A 218 0.18 4.75 14.89
N ASP A 219 -0.34 4.12 13.83
CA ASP A 219 -1.63 4.50 13.24
C ASP A 219 -2.75 3.56 13.72
N LEU A 220 -3.73 4.15 14.38
CA LEU A 220 -4.91 3.50 14.95
C LEU A 220 -6.21 4.11 14.42
N ARG A 221 -6.19 4.86 13.31
CA ARG A 221 -7.40 5.47 12.73
C ARG A 221 -8.50 4.43 12.55
N GLY A 222 -9.71 4.73 13.01
CA GLY A 222 -10.85 3.82 12.92
C GLY A 222 -10.85 2.67 13.93
N CYS A 223 -9.87 2.59 14.83
CA CYS A 223 -9.89 1.61 15.93
C CYS A 223 -10.79 2.11 17.07
N TRP A 224 -12.11 2.05 16.87
CA TRP A 224 -13.09 2.64 17.79
C TRP A 224 -13.13 1.99 19.20
N GLY A 225 -12.55 0.81 19.37
CA GLY A 225 -12.38 0.16 20.68
C GLY A 225 -11.27 0.76 21.55
N VAL A 226 -10.47 1.68 21.01
CA VAL A 226 -9.34 2.30 21.69
C VAL A 226 -9.72 3.67 22.26
N GLN A 227 -9.35 3.93 23.50
CA GLN A 227 -9.52 5.20 24.22
C GLN A 227 -8.16 5.68 24.74
N LEU A 228 -7.49 6.53 23.97
CA LEU A 228 -6.11 6.95 24.25
C LEU A 228 -5.95 7.79 25.53
N ASP A 229 -6.98 8.53 25.92
CA ASP A 229 -6.96 9.39 27.12
C ASP A 229 -6.64 8.59 28.39
N ASN A 230 -6.99 7.30 28.41
CA ASN A 230 -6.79 6.41 29.55
C ASN A 230 -5.37 5.81 29.64
N MET A 231 -4.48 6.06 28.66
CA MET A 231 -3.23 5.29 28.50
C MET A 231 -1.94 5.96 28.99
N SER A 232 -1.96 7.24 29.41
CA SER A 232 -0.78 7.97 29.91
C SER A 232 0.47 7.90 29.00
N LEU A 233 0.28 8.06 27.69
CA LEU A 233 1.28 7.72 26.65
C LEU A 233 2.47 8.68 26.61
N ASN A 234 2.22 9.98 26.78
CA ASN A 234 3.24 11.03 26.64
C ASN A 234 4.39 10.91 27.65
N GLN A 235 4.15 10.32 28.83
CA GLN A 235 5.20 10.14 29.84
C GLN A 235 6.11 8.95 29.53
N LYS A 236 5.56 7.88 28.94
CA LYS A 236 6.28 6.63 28.67
C LYS A 236 6.95 6.60 27.29
N PHE A 237 6.38 7.31 26.32
CA PHE A 237 6.82 7.29 24.91
C PHE A 237 6.90 8.71 24.33
N PRO A 238 7.90 9.51 24.72
CA PRO A 238 7.95 10.93 24.38
C PRO A 238 8.13 11.23 22.88
N ASN A 239 8.63 10.26 22.10
CA ASN A 239 8.85 10.39 20.66
C ASN A 239 7.79 9.68 19.81
N LEU A 240 6.79 9.05 20.44
CA LEU A 240 5.78 8.28 19.73
C LEU A 240 4.72 9.21 19.15
N LYS A 241 4.54 9.14 17.84
CA LYS A 241 3.46 9.80 17.12
C LYS A 241 2.30 8.82 16.95
N ILE A 242 1.14 9.19 17.46
CA ILE A 242 -0.08 8.38 17.35
C ILE A 242 -1.08 9.12 16.47
N LEU A 243 -1.65 8.40 15.51
CA LEU A 243 -2.71 8.87 14.63
C LEU A 243 -4.00 8.09 14.93
N GLY A 244 -5.13 8.79 15.02
CA GLY A 244 -6.40 8.18 15.44
C GLY A 244 -6.59 8.17 16.97
N PRO A 245 -7.59 7.45 17.51
CA PRO A 245 -8.45 6.49 16.83
C PRO A 245 -9.59 7.14 16.04
N HIS A 246 -9.95 8.38 16.37
CA HIS A 246 -10.94 9.13 15.60
C HIS A 246 -10.37 9.50 14.23
N VAL A 247 -11.15 9.22 13.18
CA VAL A 247 -10.87 9.74 11.85
C VAL A 247 -11.43 11.15 11.84
N LEU A 248 -10.56 12.17 11.83
CA LEU A 248 -11.01 13.53 11.60
C LEU A 248 -11.62 13.58 10.19
N GLY A 249 -12.95 13.65 10.12
CA GLY A 249 -13.63 14.09 8.91
C GLY A 249 -13.19 15.52 8.62
N TRP A 250 -12.98 15.86 7.35
CA TRP A 250 -12.84 17.25 6.92
C TRP A 250 -14.18 17.98 7.12
N ASP A 251 -14.55 18.25 8.36
CA ASP A 251 -15.72 19.07 8.69
C ASP A 251 -15.47 19.99 9.90
N ASP A 252 -14.22 20.09 10.36
CA ASP A 252 -13.82 21.04 11.40
C ASP A 252 -13.29 22.36 10.78
N SER A 253 -13.97 22.83 9.74
CA SER A 253 -13.82 24.19 9.19
C SER A 253 -15.08 25.02 9.39
N SER A 254 -15.80 24.80 10.48
CA SER A 254 -17.02 25.55 10.84
C SER A 254 -16.79 26.62 11.92
N ASP A 255 -15.57 27.15 12.03
CA ASP A 255 -15.30 28.37 12.82
C ASP A 255 -14.77 29.49 11.92
N ILE A 256 -15.61 29.98 11.00
CA ILE A 256 -15.58 31.39 10.63
C ILE A 256 -16.93 31.98 11.03
N SER A 257 -16.84 32.75 12.11
CA SER A 257 -17.83 33.65 12.69
C SER A 257 -18.84 34.22 11.71
N ASP A 258 -20.09 33.88 11.99
CA ASP A 258 -21.26 34.75 12.03
C ASP A 258 -20.97 36.26 11.86
N SER A 259 -21.43 36.83 10.74
CA SER A 259 -21.95 38.19 10.68
C SER A 259 -22.71 38.46 9.36
N SER A 260 -24.02 38.31 9.49
CA SER A 260 -25.03 39.32 9.16
C SER A 260 -25.44 39.60 7.70
N SER A 261 -26.77 39.46 7.56
CA SER A 261 -27.74 40.28 6.83
C SER A 261 -28.09 39.88 5.39
N ASP A 262 -29.30 39.33 5.31
CA ASP A 262 -30.44 39.82 4.52
C ASP A 262 -30.20 40.08 3.03
N TYR A 263 -30.92 39.37 2.17
CA TYR A 263 -32.08 39.92 1.44
C TYR A 263 -32.92 38.76 0.87
N VAL A 264 -34.22 38.84 1.16
CA VAL A 264 -35.33 38.16 0.48
C VAL A 264 -35.43 38.62 -0.98
N ASP A 265 -35.72 37.73 -1.93
CA ASP A 265 -36.93 37.86 -2.77
C ASP A 265 -37.27 36.57 -3.51
N SER A 266 -38.58 36.40 -3.70
CA SER A 266 -39.31 35.28 -4.30
C SER A 266 -39.12 35.14 -5.81
N ASP A 267 -39.46 33.95 -6.33
CA ASP A 267 -40.33 33.69 -7.49
C ASP A 267 -40.28 32.16 -7.73
N MET A 268 -41.25 31.38 -7.23
CA MET A 268 -42.55 31.08 -7.85
C MET A 268 -42.41 30.67 -9.33
N ASP A 269 -42.44 29.36 -9.59
CA ASP A 269 -43.32 28.81 -10.61
C ASP A 269 -43.58 27.31 -10.40
N GLU A 270 -44.83 26.98 -10.61
CA GLU A 270 -45.62 25.83 -10.22
C GLU A 270 -45.91 25.01 -11.49
N TYR A 271 -45.56 23.72 -11.51
CA TYR A 271 -46.15 22.76 -12.44
C TYR A 271 -46.32 21.40 -11.74
N ASP A 272 -47.57 21.08 -11.44
CA ASP A 272 -48.09 19.74 -11.17
C ASP A 272 -47.93 18.86 -12.42
N ASP A 273 -47.50 17.60 -12.24
CA ASP A 273 -48.19 16.45 -12.83
C ASP A 273 -47.82 15.13 -12.14
N GLU A 274 -48.72 14.16 -12.27
CA GLU A 274 -49.09 13.09 -11.34
C GLU A 274 -48.09 11.95 -11.04
N SER A 275 -48.18 11.48 -9.78
CA SER A 275 -48.23 10.08 -9.31
C SER A 275 -47.57 8.97 -10.15
N ASP A 276 -46.50 8.38 -9.63
CA ASP A 276 -46.39 6.92 -9.53
C ASP A 276 -45.56 6.52 -8.30
N ASP A 277 -46.21 5.75 -7.41
CA ASP A 277 -45.64 5.11 -6.24
C ASP A 277 -44.63 4.04 -6.66
N ASP A 278 -43.36 4.19 -6.29
CA ASP A 278 -42.46 3.05 -6.13
C ASP A 278 -41.49 3.32 -4.96
N MET A 279 -41.90 2.84 -3.79
CA MET A 279 -41.10 2.80 -2.56
C MET A 279 -39.88 1.90 -2.73
N TRP A 280 -38.74 2.50 -3.06
CA TRP A 280 -37.43 1.87 -2.91
C TRP A 280 -36.75 2.42 -1.65
N TYR A 281 -36.43 1.51 -0.73
CA TYR A 281 -35.64 1.78 0.46
C TYR A 281 -34.45 2.69 0.14
N ASP A 282 -34.39 3.86 0.78
CA ASP A 282 -33.19 4.68 0.86
C ASP A 282 -32.08 3.89 1.58
N GLY A 283 -31.34 3.13 0.79
CA GLY A 283 -29.99 2.73 1.14
C GLY A 283 -29.16 4.00 1.15
N ILE A 284 -28.84 4.48 2.35
CA ILE A 284 -27.94 5.61 2.60
C ILE A 284 -26.68 5.43 1.73
N ARG A 285 -26.61 6.22 0.66
CA ARG A 285 -25.39 6.47 -0.10
C ARG A 285 -24.42 7.16 0.86
N ILE A 286 -23.47 6.38 1.39
CA ILE A 286 -22.27 6.92 2.01
C ILE A 286 -21.35 7.35 0.86
N GLU A 287 -21.72 8.42 0.16
CA GLU A 287 -20.81 9.20 -0.68
C GLU A 287 -20.04 10.13 0.26
N GLY A 288 -18.75 9.85 0.48
CA GLY A 288 -17.95 10.70 1.38
C GLY A 288 -16.70 10.06 2.01
N LEU A 289 -16.33 8.84 1.64
CA LEU A 289 -15.02 8.28 1.94
C LEU A 289 -14.24 8.10 0.64
N GLU A 290 -13.58 9.15 0.14
CA GLU A 290 -12.41 8.99 -0.72
C GLU A 290 -11.20 8.49 0.11
N LEU A 291 -11.37 7.35 0.79
CA LEU A 291 -10.34 6.34 0.73
C LEU A 291 -10.29 5.93 -0.75
N ARG A 292 -9.12 5.75 -1.38
CA ARG A 292 -9.02 5.35 -2.80
C ARG A 292 -9.60 3.93 -3.01
N VAL A 293 -10.91 3.84 -2.92
CA VAL A 293 -11.77 2.75 -3.32
C VAL A 293 -12.10 3.08 -4.76
N ARG A 294 -11.16 2.74 -5.66
CA ARG A 294 -11.51 2.59 -7.06
C ARG A 294 -12.14 1.22 -7.19
N VAL A 295 -13.44 1.16 -6.88
CA VAL A 295 -14.32 0.11 -7.39
C VAL A 295 -14.21 0.16 -8.90
N TYR A 296 -14.16 -1.02 -9.54
CA TYR A 296 -14.23 -1.19 -10.99
C TYR A 296 -15.50 -0.51 -11.54
N VAL A 297 -15.42 0.79 -11.81
CA VAL A 297 -16.33 1.50 -12.69
C VAL A 297 -15.47 1.89 -13.87
N GLY A 298 -15.80 1.30 -15.02
CA GLY A 298 -14.95 1.20 -16.20
C GLY A 298 -14.22 2.49 -16.56
N ILE A 299 -12.91 2.36 -16.78
CA ILE A 299 -12.13 3.33 -17.50
C ILE A 299 -11.47 2.59 -18.67
N GLU A 300 -12.10 2.72 -19.83
CA GLU A 300 -11.49 2.56 -21.15
C GLU A 300 -10.40 3.62 -21.33
N ASP A 301 -9.29 3.57 -20.59
CA ASP A 301 -8.09 4.37 -20.92
C ASP A 301 -6.81 4.01 -20.14
N ALA A 302 -6.86 3.15 -19.13
CA ALA A 302 -5.65 2.70 -18.43
C ALA A 302 -4.71 1.83 -19.29
N GLY A 303 -5.22 1.32 -20.43
CA GLY A 303 -4.49 0.44 -21.35
C GLY A 303 -3.60 1.13 -22.39
N MET A 304 -3.73 2.44 -22.61
CA MET A 304 -3.01 3.13 -23.69
C MET A 304 -1.54 3.47 -23.35
N HIS A 305 -1.13 3.32 -22.09
CA HIS A 305 0.14 3.84 -21.59
C HIS A 305 1.14 2.78 -21.13
N TRP A 306 0.69 1.57 -20.82
CA TRP A 306 1.57 0.47 -20.45
C TRP A 306 1.75 -0.48 -21.63
N PRO A 307 2.95 -1.02 -21.86
CA PRO A 307 3.12 -2.03 -22.89
C PRO A 307 2.21 -3.20 -22.55
N ALA A 308 1.57 -3.78 -23.58
CA ALA A 308 0.85 -5.03 -23.43
C ALA A 308 1.76 -6.03 -22.71
N SER A 309 1.22 -6.72 -21.70
CA SER A 309 1.92 -7.85 -21.09
C SER A 309 2.43 -8.76 -22.21
N PRO A 310 3.67 -9.27 -22.12
CA PRO A 310 4.12 -10.34 -23.00
C PRO A 310 3.13 -11.51 -23.04
#